data_AF-A0A399YCM5-F1
#
_entry.id   AF-A0A399YCM5-F1
#
_cell.length_a   1.000
_cell.length_b   1.000
_cell.length_c   1.000
_cell.angle_alpha   90.00
_cell.angle_beta   90.00
_cell.angle_gamma   90.00
#
_symmetry.space_group_name_H-M   'P 1'
#
loop_
_entity.id
_entity.type
_entity.pdbx_description
1 polymer ?
#
loop_
_entity_poly.entity_id
_entity_poly.type
_entity_poly.pdbx_seq_one_letter_code
_entity_poly.pdbx_strand_id
1 'polypeptide(L)'
;MQIGTGQYIEYVRVPAGSFLLGSDPRVDPDAQPDEMPQSQVELEDYWISKFPITVAQYTIFTNATNRVAPFDFPQKNGYPVVNVSWYDATVFCRWLGDLTGKQVRLPTEAEWEKAARGTEGVSPPARVRTARGTWRATFGNG
;
A
#
# COMPACT_ATOMS: atom_id res chain seq x y z
N MET A 1 6.18 -0.34 12.18
CA MET A 1 6.68 -1.72 12.05
C MET A 1 8.18 -1.68 11.91
N GLN A 2 8.93 -2.32 12.80
CA GLN A 2 10.40 -2.34 12.72
C GLN A 2 10.85 -3.37 11.69
N ILE A 3 11.81 -3.00 10.83
CA ILE A 3 12.35 -3.88 9.77
C ILE A 3 13.87 -4.03 9.83
N GLY A 4 14.55 -3.20 10.62
CA GLY A 4 15.99 -3.22 10.82
C GLY A 4 16.40 -2.26 11.92
N THR A 5 17.68 -2.24 12.27
CA THR A 5 18.22 -1.34 13.29
C THR A 5 17.96 0.12 12.90
N GLY A 6 17.11 0.82 13.66
CA GLY A 6 16.75 2.21 13.41
C GLY A 6 15.88 2.45 12.17
N GLN A 7 15.31 1.41 11.54
CA GLN A 7 14.45 1.53 10.37
C GLN A 7 13.05 0.98 10.63
N TYR A 8 12.05 1.82 10.36
CA TYR A 8 10.64 1.53 10.60
C TYR A 8 9.81 1.88 9.36
N ILE A 9 8.76 1.09 9.11
CA ILE A 9 7.68 1.44 8.20
C ILE A 9 6.49 1.91 9.05
N GLU A 10 6.07 3.16 8.85
CA GLU A 10 4.85 3.70 9.43
C GLU A 10 3.63 3.21 8.65
N TYR A 11 2.59 2.82 9.37
CA TYR A 11 1.33 2.37 8.80
C TYR A 11 0.18 3.18 9.37
N VAL A 12 -0.82 3.42 8.54
CA VAL A 12 -2.09 4.02 8.94
C VAL A 12 -3.20 2.98 8.78
N ARG A 13 -4.16 3.00 9.72
CA ARG A 13 -5.35 2.14 9.65
C ARG A 13 -6.38 2.81 8.75
N VAL A 14 -6.87 2.05 7.78
CA VAL A 14 -8.07 2.41 7.00
C VAL A 14 -9.25 1.62 7.57
N PRO A 15 -10.28 2.29 8.13
CA PRO A 15 -11.44 1.59 8.69
C PRO A 15 -12.24 0.83 7.64
N ALA A 16 -12.91 -0.22 8.09
CA ALA A 16 -13.90 -0.94 7.29
C ALA A 16 -15.03 0.01 6.87
N GLY A 17 -15.62 -0.23 5.70
CA GLY A 17 -16.77 0.51 5.21
C GLY A 17 -16.86 0.55 3.69
N SER A 18 -18.05 0.91 3.22
CA SER A 18 -18.33 1.10 1.80
C SER A 18 -17.72 2.40 1.28
N PHE A 19 -17.25 2.39 0.05
CA PHE A 19 -16.85 3.59 -0.68
C PHE A 19 -17.19 3.45 -2.16
N LEU A 20 -17.22 4.57 -2.87
CA LEU A 20 -17.41 4.60 -4.32
C LEU A 20 -16.03 4.56 -4.98
N LEU A 21 -15.79 3.51 -5.76
CA LEU A 21 -14.60 3.32 -6.58
C LEU A 21 -14.85 3.90 -7.97
N GLY A 22 -13.90 4.66 -8.52
CA GLY A 22 -14.00 5.28 -9.84
C GLY A 22 -14.73 6.62 -9.85
N SER A 23 -14.90 7.17 -11.03
CA SER A 23 -15.33 8.55 -11.28
C SER A 23 -16.71 8.56 -11.95
N ASP A 24 -17.58 9.50 -11.55
CA ASP A 24 -18.83 9.77 -12.28
C ASP A 24 -18.52 10.82 -13.35
N PRO A 25 -18.65 10.53 -14.66
CA PRO A 25 -18.38 11.50 -15.74
C PRO A 25 -19.30 12.73 -15.69
N ARG A 26 -20.38 12.70 -14.89
CA ARG A 26 -21.23 13.88 -14.64
C ARG A 26 -20.64 14.85 -13.62
N VAL A 27 -19.69 14.38 -12.80
CA VAL A 27 -19.02 15.14 -11.74
C VAL A 27 -17.57 15.43 -12.13
N ASP A 28 -16.91 14.51 -12.82
CA ASP A 28 -15.56 14.66 -13.37
C ASP A 28 -15.57 14.50 -14.90
N PRO A 29 -15.60 15.60 -15.67
CA PRO A 29 -15.61 15.57 -17.13
C PRO A 29 -14.34 14.95 -17.75
N ASP A 30 -13.24 14.85 -16.99
CA ASP A 30 -11.95 14.33 -17.45
C ASP A 30 -11.75 12.84 -17.08
N ALA A 31 -12.78 12.21 -16.48
CA ALA A 31 -12.77 10.80 -16.10
C ALA A 31 -12.41 9.90 -17.30
N GLN A 32 -11.36 9.10 -17.13
CA GLN A 32 -10.93 8.16 -18.16
C GLN A 32 -11.90 6.98 -18.27
N PRO A 33 -12.04 6.33 -19.45
CA PRO A 33 -12.99 5.24 -19.65
C PRO A 33 -12.77 4.02 -18.73
N ASP A 34 -11.55 3.82 -18.23
CA ASP A 34 -11.16 2.79 -17.26
C ASP A 34 -11.53 3.12 -15.81
N GLU A 35 -11.93 4.36 -15.53
CA GLU A 35 -12.44 4.81 -14.22
C GLU A 35 -13.98 4.64 -14.08
N MET A 36 -14.62 4.03 -15.09
CA MET A 36 -16.09 3.89 -15.20
C MET A 36 -16.53 2.42 -15.37
N PRO A 37 -17.74 2.06 -14.88
CA PRO A 37 -18.66 2.87 -14.10
C PRO A 37 -18.29 2.91 -12.62
N GLN A 38 -18.66 4.01 -11.95
CA GLN A 38 -18.52 4.12 -10.50
C GLN A 38 -19.22 2.95 -9.81
N SER A 39 -18.48 2.22 -8.98
CA SER A 39 -18.95 0.99 -8.34
C SER A 39 -18.84 1.11 -6.82
N GLN A 40 -19.90 0.74 -6.11
CA GLN A 40 -19.86 0.67 -4.65
C GLN A 40 -19.07 -0.57 -4.22
N VAL A 41 -17.99 -0.36 -3.48
CA VAL A 41 -17.12 -1.42 -2.97
C VAL A 41 -17.13 -1.39 -1.44
N GLU A 42 -17.29 -2.55 -0.81
CA GLU A 42 -17.15 -2.72 0.62
C GLU A 42 -15.78 -3.32 0.94
N LEU A 43 -15.02 -2.63 1.79
CA LEU A 43 -13.71 -3.09 2.26
C LEU A 43 -13.73 -3.29 3.77
N GLU A 44 -13.14 -4.39 4.23
CA GLU A 44 -12.77 -4.61 5.64
C GLU A 44 -11.69 -3.60 6.08
N ASP A 45 -11.38 -3.53 7.38
CA ASP A 45 -10.29 -2.69 7.84
C ASP A 45 -8.91 -3.29 7.53
N TYR A 46 -7.97 -2.44 7.13
CA TYR A 46 -6.62 -2.82 6.78
C TYR A 46 -5.62 -1.74 7.19
N TRP A 47 -4.34 -2.08 7.10
CA TRP A 47 -3.25 -1.14 7.33
C TRP A 47 -2.52 -0.91 6.02
N ILE A 48 -2.18 0.33 5.71
CA ILE A 48 -1.37 0.70 4.53
C ILE A 48 -0.20 1.57 4.96
N SER A 49 0.96 1.39 4.31
CA SER A 49 2.14 2.20 4.59
C SER A 49 1.82 3.67 4.34
N LYS A 50 2.10 4.50 5.34
CA LYS A 50 1.81 5.95 5.29
C LYS A 50 2.57 6.63 4.14
N PHE A 51 3.76 6.13 3.86
CA PHE A 51 4.62 6.58 2.78
C PHE A 51 4.97 5.39 1.89
N PRO A 52 5.31 5.62 0.60
CA PRO A 52 5.95 4.61 -0.22
C PRO A 52 7.20 4.06 0.46
N ILE A 53 7.48 2.78 0.24
CA ILE A 53 8.70 2.12 0.72
C ILE A 53 9.90 2.90 0.20
N THR A 54 10.82 3.24 1.11
CA THR A 54 12.00 4.02 0.77
C THR A 54 13.15 3.14 0.29
N VAL A 55 14.12 3.75 -0.39
CA VAL A 55 15.36 3.08 -0.82
C VAL A 55 16.10 2.46 0.37
N ALA A 56 16.14 3.14 1.52
CA ALA A 56 16.78 2.61 2.73
C ALA A 56 16.06 1.35 3.25
N GLN A 57 14.73 1.36 3.25
CA GLN A 57 13.92 0.22 3.69
C GLN A 57 14.07 -0.97 2.72
N TYR A 58 14.07 -0.71 1.42
CA TYR A 58 14.25 -1.74 0.41
C TYR A 58 15.67 -2.34 0.41
N THR A 59 16.69 -1.53 0.70
CA THR A 59 18.09 -2.00 0.81
C THR A 59 18.25 -3.04 1.93
N ILE A 60 17.48 -2.95 3.01
CA ILE A 60 17.49 -3.98 4.07
C ILE A 60 17.04 -5.33 3.50
N PHE A 61 15.98 -5.33 2.69
CA PHE A 61 15.49 -6.52 2.02
C PHE A 61 16.53 -7.11 1.06
N THR A 62 17.14 -6.30 0.20
CA THR A 62 18.13 -6.78 -0.77
C THR A 62 19.34 -7.37 -0.09
N ASN A 63 19.82 -6.75 0.99
CA ASN A 63 20.95 -7.27 1.79
C ASN A 63 20.58 -8.58 2.50
N ALA A 64 19.38 -8.66 3.09
CA ALA A 64 18.94 -9.86 3.80
C ALA A 64 18.69 -11.07 2.87
N THR A 65 18.37 -10.81 1.60
CA THR A 65 18.04 -11.84 0.60
C THR A 65 19.12 -12.05 -0.45
N ASN A 66 20.24 -11.33 -0.35
CA ASN A 66 21.34 -11.30 -1.32
C ASN A 66 20.85 -11.03 -2.76
N ARG A 67 19.85 -10.16 -2.91
CA ARG A 67 19.30 -9.75 -4.21
C ARG A 67 20.00 -8.48 -4.69
N VAL A 68 20.14 -8.35 -6.01
CA VAL A 68 20.60 -7.11 -6.63
C VAL A 68 19.46 -6.09 -6.61
N ALA A 69 19.78 -4.84 -6.30
CA ALA A 69 18.81 -3.75 -6.39
C ALA A 69 18.31 -3.61 -7.84
N PRO A 70 17.00 -3.43 -8.08
CA PRO A 70 16.42 -3.45 -9.42
C PRO A 70 16.64 -2.15 -10.23
N PHE A 71 17.59 -1.31 -9.81
CA PHE A 71 17.81 0.01 -10.39
C PHE A 71 19.26 0.21 -10.81
N ASP A 72 19.44 0.67 -12.05
CA ASP A 72 20.75 0.93 -12.67
C ASP A 72 21.30 2.33 -12.36
N PHE A 73 20.61 3.10 -11.52
CA PHE A 73 20.96 4.47 -11.15
C PHE A 73 20.91 4.68 -9.64
N PRO A 74 21.76 5.57 -9.09
CA PRO A 74 21.76 5.85 -7.66
C PRO A 74 20.46 6.52 -7.21
N GLN A 75 19.78 5.91 -6.25
CA GLN A 75 18.61 6.48 -5.58
C GLN A 75 18.96 6.91 -4.14
N LYS A 76 18.31 7.97 -3.65
CA LYS A 76 18.56 8.50 -2.31
C LYS A 76 17.77 7.72 -1.25
N ASN A 77 18.43 7.33 -0.16
CA ASN A 77 17.88 6.53 0.94
C ASN A 77 16.50 6.95 1.48
N GLY A 78 16.22 8.26 1.56
CA GLY A 78 14.95 8.78 2.08
C GLY A 78 13.82 8.93 1.06
N TYR A 79 14.08 8.62 -0.21
CA TYR A 79 13.10 8.76 -1.29
C TYR A 79 12.37 7.43 -1.53
N PRO A 80 11.15 7.47 -2.11
CA PRO A 80 10.48 6.27 -2.59
C PRO A 80 11.41 5.45 -3.48
N VAL A 81 11.46 4.14 -3.25
CA VAL A 81 12.10 3.25 -4.20
C VAL A 81 11.23 3.18 -5.45
N VAL A 82 11.86 3.38 -6.61
CA VAL A 82 11.21 3.32 -7.92
C VAL A 82 11.87 2.24 -8.78
N ASN A 83 11.25 1.94 -9.92
CA ASN A 83 11.70 0.90 -10.86
C ASN A 83 11.72 -0.50 -10.24
N VAL A 84 10.79 -0.77 -9.33
CA VAL A 84 10.61 -2.11 -8.72
C VAL A 84 9.56 -2.86 -9.53
N SER A 85 9.91 -4.04 -10.03
CA SER A 85 8.95 -4.89 -10.74
C SER A 85 7.82 -5.33 -9.81
N TRP A 86 6.62 -5.59 -10.36
CA TRP A 86 5.52 -6.15 -9.56
C TRP A 86 5.95 -7.44 -8.84
N TYR A 87 6.73 -8.28 -9.52
CA TYR A 87 7.27 -9.51 -8.94
C TYR A 87 8.14 -9.21 -7.71
N ASP A 88 9.13 -8.32 -7.82
CA ASP A 88 10.01 -7.98 -6.69
C ASP A 88 9.24 -7.32 -5.54
N ALA A 89 8.25 -6.48 -5.86
CA ALA A 89 7.37 -5.87 -4.87
C ALA A 89 6.57 -6.93 -4.08
N THR A 90 6.08 -7.99 -4.75
CA THR A 90 5.42 -9.11 -4.06
C THR A 90 6.39 -9.95 -3.21
N VAL A 91 7.63 -10.16 -3.68
CA VAL A 91 8.66 -10.87 -2.91
C VAL A 91 9.05 -10.07 -1.68
N PHE A 92 9.20 -8.75 -1.79
CA PHE A 92 9.41 -7.86 -0.66
C PHE A 92 8.28 -7.99 0.37
N CYS A 93 7.01 -7.97 -0.07
CA CYS A 93 5.87 -8.14 0.83
C CYS A 93 5.93 -9.48 1.58
N ARG A 94 6.23 -10.57 0.87
CA ARG A 94 6.36 -11.91 1.49
C ARG A 94 7.48 -11.93 2.53
N TRP A 95 8.67 -11.44 2.16
CA TRP A 95 9.81 -11.35 3.07
C TRP A 95 9.49 -10.50 4.31
N LEU A 96 8.81 -9.36 4.14
CA LEU A 96 8.41 -8.52 5.26
C LEU A 96 7.41 -9.24 6.18
N GLY A 97 6.53 -10.05 5.59
CA GLY A 97 5.61 -10.88 6.34
C GLY A 97 6.32 -11.97 7.15
N ASP A 98 7.28 -12.65 6.55
CA ASP A 98 8.11 -13.66 7.23
C ASP A 98 8.94 -13.04 8.36
N LEU A 99 9.51 -11.86 8.14
CA LEU A 99 10.30 -11.12 9.13
C LEU A 99 9.48 -10.69 10.34
N THR A 100 8.21 -10.29 10.13
CA THR A 100 7.40 -9.61 11.16
C THR A 100 6.26 -10.47 11.71
N GLY A 101 6.02 -11.65 11.14
CA GLY A 101 4.86 -12.49 11.44
C GLY A 101 3.54 -11.85 11.04
N LYS A 102 3.54 -10.86 10.13
CA LYS A 102 2.35 -10.17 9.64
C LYS A 102 2.02 -10.61 8.22
N GLN A 103 0.74 -10.62 7.85
CA GLN A 103 0.37 -10.81 6.45
C GLN A 103 0.50 -9.48 5.71
N VAL A 104 1.56 -9.33 4.93
CA VAL A 104 1.83 -8.15 4.10
C VAL A 104 1.61 -8.51 2.63
N ARG A 105 0.93 -7.64 1.87
CA ARG A 105 0.76 -7.74 0.42
C ARG A 105 0.71 -6.36 -0.23
N LEU A 106 0.66 -6.31 -1.56
CA LEU A 106 0.33 -5.07 -2.28
C LEU A 106 -1.15 -4.71 -2.07
N PRO A 107 -1.50 -3.40 -2.03
CA PRO A 107 -2.89 -2.98 -2.04
C PRO A 107 -3.54 -3.35 -3.37
N THR A 108 -4.84 -3.65 -3.34
CA THR A 108 -5.66 -3.57 -4.55
C THR A 108 -5.84 -2.10 -4.92
N GLU A 109 -6.24 -1.84 -6.16
CA GLU A 109 -6.59 -0.49 -6.61
C GLU A 109 -7.64 0.16 -5.69
N ALA A 110 -8.68 -0.59 -5.34
CA ALA A 110 -9.71 -0.15 -4.40
C ALA A 110 -9.18 0.20 -3.00
N GLU A 111 -8.25 -0.59 -2.46
CA GLU A 111 -7.63 -0.30 -1.17
C GLU A 111 -6.71 0.93 -1.25
N TRP A 112 -6.07 1.14 -2.39
CA TRP A 112 -5.21 2.30 -2.61
C TRP A 112 -6.05 3.57 -2.74
N GLU A 113 -7.11 3.56 -3.54
CA GLU A 113 -7.98 4.70 -3.77
C GLU A 113 -8.74 5.13 -2.50
N LYS A 114 -9.28 4.17 -1.74
CA LYS A 114 -9.92 4.46 -0.44
C LYS A 114 -8.93 5.09 0.56
N ALA A 115 -7.68 4.63 0.56
CA ALA A 115 -6.65 5.22 1.41
C ALA A 115 -6.26 6.64 0.96
N ALA A 116 -6.20 6.88 -0.36
CA ALA A 116 -5.84 8.17 -0.93
C ALA A 116 -6.93 9.24 -0.74
N ARG A 117 -8.22 8.85 -0.84
CA ARG A 117 -9.37 9.76 -0.66
C ARG A 117 -9.58 10.22 0.79
N GLY A 118 -9.03 9.51 1.77
CA GLY A 118 -9.18 9.84 3.20
C GLY A 118 -10.54 9.41 3.78
N THR A 119 -10.72 9.59 5.10
CA THR A 119 -11.91 9.13 5.85
C THR A 119 -13.12 10.06 5.80
N GLU A 120 -13.04 11.16 5.05
CA GLU A 120 -14.13 12.13 4.88
C GLU A 120 -15.21 11.52 3.96
N GLY A 121 -16.13 10.74 4.55
CA GLY A 121 -17.26 10.19 3.79
C GLY A 121 -18.04 9.02 4.41
N VAL A 122 -17.66 8.46 5.57
CA VAL A 122 -18.42 7.32 6.15
C VAL A 122 -18.56 7.43 7.67
N SER A 123 -19.80 7.67 8.13
CA SER A 123 -20.22 7.51 9.53
C SER A 123 -20.43 6.02 9.86
N PRO A 124 -20.03 5.52 11.06
CA PRO A 124 -20.17 4.10 11.42
C PRO A 124 -21.54 3.79 12.08
N PRO A 125 -21.96 2.50 12.16
CA PRO A 125 -21.74 1.79 13.43
C PRO A 125 -21.43 0.28 13.37
N ALA A 126 -20.60 -0.14 14.34
CA ALA A 126 -20.54 -1.40 15.10
C ALA A 126 -20.70 -2.78 14.39
N ARG A 127 -19.55 -3.46 14.19
CA ARG A 127 -19.18 -4.69 14.94
C ARG A 127 -17.70 -4.95 14.71
N VAL A 128 -16.89 -4.76 15.75
CA VAL A 128 -15.50 -5.21 15.77
C VAL A 128 -15.50 -6.74 15.79
N ARG A 129 -15.44 -7.37 14.63
CA ARG A 129 -14.96 -8.75 14.55
C ARG A 129 -13.47 -8.66 14.27
N THR A 130 -12.69 -8.83 15.32
CA THR A 130 -11.23 -9.08 15.32
C THR A 130 -10.63 -9.24 13.93
N ALA A 131 -10.27 -8.13 13.30
CA ALA A 131 -9.61 -8.18 12.01
C ALA A 131 -8.20 -8.67 12.23
N ARG A 132 -7.83 -9.73 11.53
CA ARG A 132 -6.44 -10.12 11.30
C ARG A 132 -5.82 -9.07 10.38
N GLY A 133 -5.76 -7.82 10.83
CA GLY A 133 -5.47 -6.63 10.02
C GLY A 133 -4.30 -6.92 9.11
N THR A 134 -4.59 -7.01 7.82
CA THR A 134 -3.59 -7.31 6.80
C THR A 134 -2.91 -5.99 6.42
N TRP A 135 -1.64 -6.06 6.06
CA TRP A 135 -0.78 -4.89 5.89
C TRP A 135 -0.50 -4.67 4.40
N ARG A 136 -0.41 -3.42 3.97
CA ARG A 136 -0.15 -3.03 2.57
C ARG A 136 1.12 -2.21 2.45
N ALA A 137 2.02 -2.60 1.55
CA ALA A 137 3.19 -1.81 1.19
C ALA A 137 2.96 -1.12 -0.16
N THR A 138 3.24 0.17 -0.24
CA THR A 138 3.16 0.98 -1.46
C THR A 138 4.57 1.29 -1.98
N PHE A 139 4.72 1.39 -3.30
CA PHE A 139 6.00 1.69 -3.95
C PHE A 139 5.86 2.96 -4.79
N GLY A 140 6.97 3.63 -5.11
CA GLY A 140 6.92 4.81 -5.97
C GLY A 140 6.56 4.42 -7.41
N ASN A 141 5.65 5.17 -8.03
CA ASN A 141 5.45 5.10 -9.48
C ASN A 141 6.67 5.77 -10.13
N GLY A 142 7.41 5.00 -10.93
CA GLY A 142 8.57 5.46 -11.71
C GLY A 142 8.17 5.83 -13.12
#